data_AF-A0A2T2RJ48-F1
#
_entry.id   AF-A0A2T2RJ48-F1
#
_cell.length_a   1.000
_cell.length_b   1.000
_cell.length_c   1.000
_cell.angle_alpha   90.00
_cell.angle_beta   90.00
_cell.angle_gamma   90.00
#
_symmetry.space_group_name_H-M   'P 1'
#
loop_
_entity.id
_entity.type
_entity.pdbx_description
1 polymer ?
#
loop_
_entity_poly.entity_id
_entity_poly.type
_entity_poly.pdbx_seq_one_letter_code
_entity_poly.pdbx_strand_id
1 'polypeptide(L)'
;MAGRTAGLGHGARGRSVSAGGRGAGRGRRDRGGKGALVDGQRAASGPGRPRRVVGGGRRARDLSAVQPPRGPGRSPVSGSQRPRAADRVAAVSERVGTESPSQPRQPADDELTALAQQPLTVHGRLAGASNHTLLVQVGEAEQQRLAVYKPRSGERPLWDFPHGTLCDREVAAYVVSEALGWGLVPSTVRRDDAPHGPGAVQRFVDHDPERHYFALIDEGGYERALAQMAVFDVLVNNADRKASHVMATAEGGVLGIDHGLTFHPQPKLRTVIWDMAGHAVAEAWRRDLHSLAEQLARDSDACELLSGLLADVELAALAQRAAALAELTALPDLPPRQRPYPWPPL
;
A
#
# COMPACT_ATOMS: atom_id res chain seq x y z
N MET A 1 -36.45 -72.65 -1.98
CA MET A 1 -35.23 -71.92 -1.60
C MET A 1 -35.54 -70.45 -1.75
N ALA A 2 -36.02 -69.80 -0.68
CA ALA A 2 -35.22 -69.07 0.32
C ALA A 2 -34.63 -67.79 -0.33
N GLY A 3 -35.17 -66.60 -0.12
CA GLY A 3 -35.47 -65.95 1.17
C GLY A 3 -34.30 -64.99 1.46
N ARG A 4 -34.46 -63.71 1.79
CA ARG A 4 -35.30 -63.07 2.83
C ARG A 4 -35.23 -61.54 2.60
N THR A 5 -36.33 -60.80 2.44
CA THR A 5 -37.21 -60.14 3.45
C THR A 5 -36.48 -59.11 4.33
N ALA A 6 -36.76 -57.80 4.21
CA ALA A 6 -37.83 -57.01 4.87
C ALA A 6 -37.25 -56.23 6.08
N GLY A 7 -37.69 -55.04 6.51
CA GLY A 7 -38.82 -54.16 6.16
C GLY A 7 -38.47 -52.70 6.53
N LEU A 8 -39.10 -51.68 5.93
CA LEU A 8 -40.37 -51.03 6.33
C LEU A 8 -40.45 -50.57 7.79
N GLY A 9 -40.55 -49.24 7.96
CA GLY A 9 -40.96 -48.56 9.19
C GLY A 9 -41.40 -47.12 8.90
N HIS A 10 -42.70 -46.93 8.66
CA HIS A 10 -43.41 -45.65 8.56
C HIS A 10 -43.87 -45.19 9.95
N GLY A 11 -43.92 -43.88 10.21
CA GLY A 11 -44.62 -43.27 11.36
C GLY A 11 -44.21 -41.81 11.55
N ALA A 12 -44.86 -40.82 10.94
CA ALA A 12 -46.14 -40.19 11.32
C ALA A 12 -46.06 -39.17 12.49
N ARG A 13 -46.24 -37.89 12.10
CA ARG A 13 -47.01 -36.79 12.72
C ARG A 13 -46.69 -36.32 14.14
N GLY A 14 -46.50 -34.99 14.25
CA GLY A 14 -46.68 -34.24 15.50
C GLY A 14 -46.38 -32.74 15.34
N ARG A 15 -47.32 -31.96 14.80
CA ARG A 15 -47.37 -30.50 14.96
C ARG A 15 -48.10 -30.20 16.27
N SER A 16 -47.57 -29.30 17.09
CA SER A 16 -48.36 -28.52 18.05
C SER A 16 -47.80 -27.11 18.16
N VAL A 17 -48.59 -26.18 17.63
CA VAL A 17 -48.47 -24.73 17.78
C VAL A 17 -49.40 -24.35 18.92
N SER A 18 -48.94 -23.58 19.91
CA SER A 18 -49.81 -22.91 20.88
C SER A 18 -49.79 -21.39 20.66
N ALA A 19 -50.94 -20.89 20.20
CA ALA A 19 -51.44 -19.55 20.53
C ALA A 19 -51.73 -19.48 22.04
N GLY A 20 -51.86 -18.36 22.73
CA GLY A 20 -51.97 -16.93 22.41
C GLY A 20 -52.36 -16.22 23.72
N GLY A 21 -52.36 -14.89 23.74
CA GLY A 21 -52.87 -14.17 24.92
C GLY A 21 -52.63 -12.66 24.88
N ARG A 22 -53.67 -11.94 24.45
CA ARG A 22 -53.77 -10.47 24.37
C ARG A 22 -53.95 -9.86 25.78
N GLY A 23 -53.58 -8.59 25.93
CA GLY A 23 -54.04 -7.78 27.07
C GLY A 23 -53.59 -6.32 26.97
N ALA A 24 -54.45 -5.47 26.41
CA ALA A 24 -54.32 -4.01 26.42
C ALA A 24 -54.72 -3.43 27.78
N GLY A 25 -54.12 -2.31 28.19
CA GLY A 25 -54.55 -1.55 29.36
C GLY A 25 -53.88 -0.17 29.46
N ARG A 26 -54.60 0.87 29.02
CA ARG A 26 -54.30 2.28 29.30
C ARG A 26 -54.58 2.58 30.77
N GLY A 27 -53.76 3.43 31.40
CA GLY A 27 -54.02 4.00 32.73
C GLY A 27 -53.12 5.21 32.99
N ARG A 28 -53.71 6.28 33.53
CA ARG A 28 -53.26 7.68 33.46
C ARG A 28 -53.03 8.20 34.91
N ARG A 29 -52.16 9.21 35.06
CA ARG A 29 -52.03 10.16 36.22
C ARG A 29 -51.42 9.54 37.50
N ASP A 30 -50.73 10.23 38.41
CA ASP A 30 -50.59 11.67 38.70
C ASP A 30 -49.36 11.92 39.62
N ARG A 31 -48.80 13.14 39.51
CA ARG A 31 -48.23 14.04 40.56
C ARG A 31 -46.96 13.72 41.39
N GLY A 32 -46.07 14.73 41.35
CA GLY A 32 -45.35 15.35 42.49
C GLY A 32 -43.89 14.92 42.64
N GLY A 33 -42.86 15.77 42.78
CA GLY A 33 -42.72 17.21 42.88
C GLY A 33 -41.34 17.55 43.49
N LYS A 34 -40.85 18.79 43.23
CA LYS A 34 -39.72 19.52 43.88
C LYS A 34 -38.28 19.08 43.46
N GLY A 35 -37.31 19.96 43.20
CA GLY A 35 -37.16 21.43 43.26
C GLY A 35 -36.08 21.89 42.25
N ALA A 36 -36.22 23.07 41.63
CA ALA A 36 -35.70 24.37 42.07
C ALA A 36 -34.19 24.56 41.86
N LEU A 37 -33.80 25.43 40.90
CA LEU A 37 -33.18 26.75 41.14
C LEU A 37 -32.61 27.37 39.82
N VAL A 38 -33.13 28.57 39.46
CA VAL A 38 -32.45 29.81 38.96
C VAL A 38 -31.68 29.71 37.63
N ASP A 39 -32.00 30.34 36.48
CA ASP A 39 -32.59 31.63 36.05
C ASP A 39 -31.67 32.87 36.14
N GLY A 40 -31.39 33.53 35.01
CA GLY A 40 -30.49 34.70 34.95
C GLY A 40 -30.03 35.20 33.57
N GLN A 41 -30.96 35.65 32.71
CA GLN A 41 -30.96 36.87 31.84
C GLN A 41 -29.68 37.28 31.05
N ARG A 42 -29.69 37.28 29.69
CA ARG A 42 -30.18 38.29 28.69
C ARG A 42 -29.24 39.49 28.36
N ALA A 43 -28.97 39.60 27.03
CA ALA A 43 -28.98 40.81 26.16
C ALA A 43 -27.82 41.84 26.29
N ALA A 44 -27.37 42.62 25.28
CA ALA A 44 -27.61 42.80 23.84
C ALA A 44 -26.51 43.75 23.27
N SER A 45 -26.51 43.94 21.93
CA SER A 45 -26.12 45.16 21.17
C SER A 45 -24.70 45.28 20.57
N GLY A 46 -24.63 45.47 19.24
CA GLY A 46 -23.50 46.11 18.52
C GLY A 46 -23.49 47.65 18.69
N PRO A 47 -22.87 48.50 17.82
CA PRO A 47 -22.59 48.32 16.38
C PRO A 47 -21.23 48.90 15.87
N GLY A 48 -20.97 48.90 14.55
CA GLY A 48 -20.10 49.91 13.91
C GLY A 48 -19.28 49.51 12.67
N ARG A 49 -19.77 49.87 11.46
CA ARG A 49 -18.99 50.02 10.20
C ARG A 49 -18.57 51.49 10.02
N PRO A 50 -17.60 51.77 9.13
CA PRO A 50 -17.89 52.76 8.07
C PRO A 50 -17.44 52.36 6.65
N ARG A 51 -17.95 53.11 5.67
CA ARG A 51 -17.90 52.92 4.20
C ARG A 51 -16.73 53.64 3.51
N ARG A 52 -16.18 52.98 2.49
CA ARG A 52 -15.85 53.37 1.09
C ARG A 52 -15.41 54.82 0.75
N VAL A 53 -14.29 54.93 0.03
CA VAL A 53 -13.99 55.99 -0.97
C VAL A 53 -13.38 55.35 -2.23
N VAL A 54 -13.71 55.93 -3.38
CA VAL A 54 -13.43 55.51 -4.77
C VAL A 54 -12.30 56.36 -5.36
N GLY A 55 -11.55 55.80 -6.32
CA GLY A 55 -10.65 56.52 -7.24
C GLY A 55 -9.29 55.80 -7.31
N GLY A 56 -8.64 55.55 -8.43
CA GLY A 56 -8.75 55.94 -9.83
C GLY A 56 -7.48 55.36 -10.49
N GLY A 57 -7.56 54.92 -11.75
CA GLY A 57 -6.51 54.12 -12.37
C GLY A 57 -5.15 54.83 -12.56
N ARG A 58 -4.12 54.03 -12.83
CA ARG A 58 -3.11 54.24 -13.89
C ARG A 58 -2.02 53.16 -13.83
N ARG A 59 -1.90 52.46 -14.97
CA ARG A 59 -0.68 51.97 -15.64
C ARG A 59 0.37 51.19 -14.84
N ALA A 60 0.52 49.93 -15.24
CA ALA A 60 1.75 49.18 -15.18
C ALA A 60 2.94 50.01 -15.68
N ARG A 61 4.04 49.99 -14.93
CA ARG A 61 5.38 50.32 -15.42
C ARG A 61 6.22 49.07 -15.34
N ASP A 62 6.57 48.60 -16.54
CA ASP A 62 7.73 47.79 -16.84
C ASP A 62 9.01 48.47 -16.29
N LEU A 63 9.86 47.70 -15.62
CA LEU A 63 11.25 48.05 -15.32
C LEU A 63 12.09 46.78 -15.42
N SER A 64 12.37 46.44 -16.66
CA SER A 64 13.59 45.75 -17.05
C SER A 64 14.84 46.56 -16.68
N ALA A 65 15.90 45.82 -16.33
CA ALA A 65 17.32 46.21 -16.33
C ALA A 65 17.84 47.16 -15.23
N VAL A 66 18.50 46.57 -14.21
CA VAL A 66 19.71 47.15 -13.58
C VAL A 66 20.71 46.03 -13.28
N GLN A 67 21.87 46.08 -13.94
CA GLN A 67 23.05 45.25 -13.63
C GLN A 67 23.87 45.88 -12.47
N PRO A 68 24.64 45.08 -11.71
CA PRO A 68 25.28 45.50 -10.46
C PRO A 68 26.68 46.12 -10.67
N PRO A 69 27.20 46.89 -9.69
CA PRO A 69 28.58 47.37 -9.71
C PRO A 69 29.59 46.27 -9.31
N ARG A 70 30.76 46.30 -9.96
CA ARG A 70 31.93 45.44 -9.68
C ARG A 70 32.84 46.10 -8.63
N GLY A 71 33.37 45.28 -7.72
CA GLY A 71 34.42 45.61 -6.74
C GLY A 71 35.07 44.33 -6.18
N PRO A 72 36.29 44.39 -5.61
CA PRO A 72 37.41 43.59 -6.14
C PRO A 72 37.71 42.25 -5.46
N GLY A 73 38.27 41.37 -6.30
CA GLY A 73 39.08 40.17 -6.07
C GLY A 73 39.30 39.65 -4.65
N ARG A 74 38.77 38.44 -4.40
CA ARG A 74 39.45 37.40 -3.60
C ARG A 74 39.36 36.07 -4.35
N SER A 75 40.51 35.41 -4.49
CA SER A 75 40.67 34.11 -5.15
C SER A 75 39.81 33.03 -4.48
N PRO A 76 39.23 32.08 -5.25
CA PRO A 76 38.33 31.08 -4.71
C PRO A 76 39.10 29.91 -4.10
N VAL A 77 38.66 29.47 -2.93
CA VAL A 77 38.95 28.12 -2.40
C VAL A 77 38.11 27.14 -3.22
N SER A 78 38.77 26.13 -3.77
CA SER A 78 38.21 25.07 -4.61
C SER A 78 37.05 24.36 -3.92
N GLY A 79 35.82 24.66 -4.34
CA GLY A 79 34.61 23.92 -3.99
C GLY A 79 34.42 22.80 -5.00
N SER A 80 34.43 21.56 -4.52
CA SER A 80 34.08 20.36 -5.28
C SER A 80 32.62 20.46 -5.75
N GLN A 81 32.45 20.81 -7.02
CA GLN A 81 31.15 20.72 -7.68
C GLN A 81 30.82 19.23 -7.87
N ARG A 82 29.89 18.71 -7.07
CA ARG A 82 29.20 17.45 -7.38
C ARG A 82 28.38 17.67 -8.66
N PRO A 83 28.54 16.84 -9.71
CA PRO A 83 27.69 16.94 -10.90
C PRO A 83 26.26 16.48 -10.59
N ARG A 84 25.28 17.03 -11.31
CA ARG A 84 23.85 16.70 -11.16
C ARG A 84 23.57 15.30 -11.71
N ALA A 85 22.75 14.53 -11.00
CA ALA A 85 22.38 13.13 -11.32
C ALA A 85 21.78 12.93 -12.73
N ALA A 86 21.29 13.98 -13.38
CA ALA A 86 20.71 13.94 -14.72
C ALA A 86 21.70 13.60 -15.84
N ASP A 87 23.02 13.76 -15.63
CA ASP A 87 24.03 13.59 -16.70
C ASP A 87 24.62 12.16 -16.78
N ARG A 88 24.14 11.20 -15.96
CA ARG A 88 24.61 9.80 -15.97
C ARG A 88 23.73 8.81 -16.75
N VAL A 89 22.55 9.24 -17.21
CA VAL A 89 21.50 8.33 -17.71
C VAL A 89 21.63 8.01 -19.22
N ALA A 90 22.57 8.61 -19.94
CA ALA A 90 22.67 8.48 -21.40
C ALA A 90 23.61 7.36 -21.92
N ALA A 91 24.23 6.54 -21.05
CA ALA A 91 25.29 5.60 -21.45
C ALA A 91 24.99 4.11 -21.22
N VAL A 92 23.76 3.73 -20.90
CA VAL A 92 23.37 2.33 -20.61
C VAL A 92 22.18 1.91 -21.49
N SER A 93 22.29 2.08 -22.81
CA SER A 93 21.27 1.62 -23.77
C SER A 93 21.72 0.47 -24.69
N GLU A 94 22.94 -0.05 -24.52
CA GLU A 94 23.41 -1.17 -25.33
C GLU A 94 24.12 -2.21 -24.46
N ARG A 95 23.38 -3.24 -24.03
CA ARG A 95 23.78 -4.62 -23.70
C ARG A 95 22.88 -5.22 -22.62
N VAL A 96 21.80 -5.89 -23.00
CA VAL A 96 21.34 -7.12 -22.32
C VAL A 96 20.68 -8.00 -23.38
N GLY A 97 21.43 -9.00 -23.83
CA GLY A 97 20.93 -10.09 -24.67
C GLY A 97 20.17 -11.11 -23.84
N THR A 98 19.14 -11.64 -24.48
CA THR A 98 18.47 -12.94 -24.29
C THR A 98 19.11 -13.93 -23.32
N GLU A 99 18.43 -14.24 -22.21
CA GLU A 99 18.41 -15.60 -21.64
C GLU A 99 17.00 -15.94 -21.13
N SER A 100 16.57 -17.17 -21.42
CA SER A 100 15.28 -17.80 -21.12
C SER A 100 15.48 -18.91 -20.06
N PRO A 101 14.41 -19.46 -19.46
CA PRO A 101 14.37 -19.72 -18.01
C PRO A 101 14.88 -21.10 -17.61
N SER A 102 15.53 -21.15 -16.45
CA SER A 102 15.83 -22.37 -15.70
C SER A 102 14.94 -22.47 -14.46
N GLN A 103 14.17 -23.56 -14.37
CA GLN A 103 13.53 -24.10 -13.15
C GLN A 103 14.49 -25.11 -12.48
N PRO A 104 14.33 -25.46 -11.17
CA PRO A 104 13.11 -25.39 -10.33
C PRO A 104 13.21 -24.49 -9.09
N ARG A 105 12.14 -23.70 -8.85
CA ARG A 105 11.90 -22.94 -7.61
C ARG A 105 11.27 -23.88 -6.57
N GLN A 106 12.05 -24.45 -5.65
CA GLN A 106 11.54 -25.23 -4.50
C GLN A 106 11.70 -24.62 -3.08
N PRO A 107 12.47 -23.54 -2.81
CA PRO A 107 12.54 -22.95 -1.46
C PRO A 107 11.33 -22.06 -1.08
N ALA A 108 10.60 -21.52 -2.06
CA ALA A 108 9.52 -20.56 -1.82
C ALA A 108 8.25 -21.22 -1.24
N ASP A 109 7.93 -22.44 -1.69
CA ASP A 109 6.73 -23.17 -1.28
C ASP A 109 6.81 -23.61 0.19
N ASP A 110 7.99 -24.04 0.64
CA ASP A 110 8.23 -24.41 2.04
C ASP A 110 8.09 -23.20 2.98
N GLU A 111 8.53 -22.03 2.53
CA GLU A 111 8.44 -20.79 3.30
C GLU A 111 7.00 -20.29 3.42
N LEU A 112 6.26 -20.21 2.31
CA LEU A 112 4.84 -19.83 2.33
C LEU A 112 4.02 -20.77 3.20
N THR A 113 4.27 -22.09 3.07
CA THR A 113 3.62 -23.11 3.89
C THR A 113 3.93 -22.90 5.37
N ALA A 114 5.19 -22.61 5.72
CA ALA A 114 5.58 -22.31 7.09
C ALA A 114 4.86 -21.07 7.63
N LEU A 115 4.87 -19.94 6.90
CA LEU A 115 4.19 -18.72 7.30
C LEU A 115 2.68 -18.93 7.51
N ALA A 116 2.05 -19.72 6.63
CA ALA A 116 0.61 -19.97 6.66
C ALA A 116 0.18 -20.91 7.78
N GLN A 117 0.97 -21.94 8.10
CA GLN A 117 0.50 -23.08 8.89
C GLN A 117 1.20 -23.25 10.24
N GLN A 118 2.45 -22.79 10.39
CA GLN A 118 3.18 -23.03 11.64
C GLN A 118 2.72 -22.10 12.77
N PRO A 119 2.93 -22.47 14.04
CA PRO A 119 2.59 -21.62 15.18
C PRO A 119 3.24 -20.23 15.11
N LEU A 120 2.53 -19.21 15.59
CA LEU A 120 3.02 -17.83 15.68
C LEU A 120 3.18 -17.40 17.13
N THR A 121 4.40 -17.02 17.49
CA THR A 121 4.71 -16.43 18.80
C THR A 121 5.06 -14.95 18.64
N VAL A 122 4.36 -14.08 19.36
CA VAL A 122 4.60 -12.63 19.31
C VAL A 122 5.78 -12.26 20.20
N HIS A 123 6.81 -11.66 19.62
CA HIS A 123 7.99 -11.17 20.36
C HIS A 123 7.79 -9.73 20.85
N GLY A 124 7.16 -8.89 20.05
CA GLY A 124 6.92 -7.50 20.41
C GLY A 124 6.43 -6.66 19.24
N ARG A 125 6.35 -5.35 19.47
CA ARG A 125 5.96 -4.36 18.45
C ARG A 125 7.21 -3.72 17.83
N LEU A 126 7.24 -3.62 16.51
CA LEU A 126 8.25 -2.83 15.82
C LEU A 126 7.96 -1.33 16.02
N ALA A 127 8.97 -0.60 16.49
CA ALA A 127 8.87 0.84 16.73
C ALA A 127 8.73 1.61 15.40
N GLY A 128 8.17 2.83 15.46
CA GLY A 128 8.04 3.71 14.29
C GLY A 128 6.90 3.37 13.31
N ALA A 129 6.28 2.19 13.42
CA ALA A 129 5.12 1.84 12.60
C ALA A 129 3.84 2.57 13.06
N SER A 130 3.15 3.22 12.12
CA SER A 130 1.88 3.93 12.37
C SER A 130 0.72 2.98 12.68
N ASN A 131 0.77 1.76 12.14
CA ASN A 131 -0.13 0.64 12.46
C ASN A 131 0.52 -0.27 13.50
N HIS A 132 -0.25 -1.21 14.09
CA HIS A 132 0.36 -2.26 14.89
C HIS A 132 1.08 -3.24 13.96
N THR A 133 2.40 -3.13 13.96
CA THR A 133 3.31 -4.04 13.27
C THR A 133 4.07 -4.84 14.33
N LEU A 134 3.89 -6.14 14.33
CA LEU A 134 4.44 -7.04 15.34
C LEU A 134 5.57 -7.87 14.75
N LEU A 135 6.68 -7.98 15.47
CA LEU A 135 7.69 -9.00 15.20
C LEU A 135 7.19 -10.31 15.79
N VAL A 136 7.11 -11.33 14.96
CA VAL A 136 6.68 -12.67 15.35
C VAL A 136 7.70 -13.70 14.92
N GLN A 137 7.67 -14.83 15.62
CA GLN A 137 8.38 -16.03 15.22
C GLN A 137 7.37 -17.04 14.70
N VAL A 138 7.73 -17.65 13.58
CA VAL A 138 6.99 -18.71 12.91
C VAL A 138 7.72 -20.01 13.18
N GLY A 139 7.00 -21.02 13.69
CA GLY A 139 7.55 -22.33 13.98
C GLY A 139 8.18 -22.48 15.36
N GLU A 140 8.53 -23.72 15.67
CA GLU A 140 9.10 -24.17 16.94
C GLU A 140 10.55 -24.66 16.74
N ALA A 141 11.36 -24.61 17.79
CA ALA A 141 12.72 -25.17 17.84
C ALA A 141 13.68 -24.74 16.69
N GLU A 142 14.35 -25.67 16.02
CA GLU A 142 15.46 -25.38 15.08
C GLU A 142 15.00 -24.81 13.71
N GLN A 143 13.70 -24.71 13.45
CA GLN A 143 13.14 -24.21 12.18
C GLN A 143 12.48 -22.82 12.34
N GLN A 144 12.85 -22.09 13.38
CA GLN A 144 12.32 -20.76 13.67
C GLN A 144 12.66 -19.76 12.58
N ARG A 145 11.65 -19.02 12.14
CA ARG A 145 11.80 -17.91 11.19
C ARG A 145 11.17 -16.66 11.77
N LEU A 146 11.80 -15.51 11.55
CA LEU A 146 11.20 -14.23 11.88
C LEU A 146 10.22 -13.82 10.79
N ALA A 147 9.11 -13.23 11.21
CA ALA A 147 8.13 -12.63 10.34
C ALA A 147 7.58 -11.34 10.95
N VAL A 148 7.00 -10.52 10.09
CA VAL A 148 6.25 -9.32 10.44
C VAL A 148 4.77 -9.64 10.33
N TYR A 149 4.05 -9.51 11.44
CA TYR A 149 2.61 -9.69 11.51
C TYR A 149 1.91 -8.34 11.63
N LYS A 150 1.01 -8.05 10.68
CA LYS A 150 0.16 -6.86 10.62
C LYS A 150 -1.31 -7.26 10.84
N PRO A 151 -1.79 -7.32 12.11
CA PRO A 151 -3.19 -7.60 12.41
C PRO A 151 -4.13 -6.56 11.80
N ARG A 152 -5.26 -7.01 11.26
CA ARG A 152 -6.37 -6.15 10.81
C ARG A 152 -6.89 -5.26 11.95
N SER A 153 -6.96 -5.80 13.16
CA SER A 153 -7.36 -5.07 14.38
C SER A 153 -6.38 -3.97 14.78
N GLY A 154 -5.17 -4.00 14.24
CA GLY A 154 -4.11 -3.02 14.45
C GLY A 154 -4.03 -1.91 13.42
N GLU A 155 -4.92 -1.92 12.43
CA GLU A 155 -5.00 -0.88 11.42
C GLU A 155 -5.54 0.41 12.00
N ARG A 156 -4.84 1.51 11.71
CA ARG A 156 -5.32 2.85 11.97
C ARG A 156 -6.26 3.26 10.82
N PRO A 157 -7.51 3.65 11.14
CA PRO A 157 -8.43 4.24 10.17
C PRO A 157 -7.79 5.37 9.35
N LEU A 158 -7.95 5.29 8.02
CA LEU A 158 -7.63 6.38 7.09
C LEU A 158 -8.92 6.85 6.44
N TRP A 159 -8.98 8.14 6.10
CA TRP A 159 -10.18 8.74 5.52
C TRP A 159 -10.39 8.32 4.06
N ASP A 160 -9.32 7.91 3.38
CA ASP A 160 -9.27 7.60 1.95
C ASP A 160 -8.96 6.14 1.64
N PHE A 161 -8.99 5.25 2.63
CA PHE A 161 -8.91 3.80 2.46
C PHE A 161 -10.00 3.09 3.28
N PRO A 162 -10.64 2.04 2.75
CA PRO A 162 -11.58 1.21 3.51
C PRO A 162 -10.96 0.65 4.80
N HIS A 163 -11.72 0.65 5.90
CA HIS A 163 -11.26 0.10 7.17
C HIS A 163 -11.04 -1.41 7.11
N GLY A 164 -10.00 -1.91 7.78
CA GLY A 164 -9.78 -3.34 7.96
C GLY A 164 -9.32 -4.07 6.70
N THR A 165 -8.66 -3.38 5.78
CA THR A 165 -8.25 -3.92 4.47
C THR A 165 -6.77 -3.68 4.16
N LEU A 166 -6.01 -3.00 5.03
CA LEU A 166 -4.59 -2.74 4.78
C LEU A 166 -3.78 -4.04 4.78
N CYS A 167 -4.11 -4.99 5.67
CA CYS A 167 -3.46 -6.31 5.67
C CYS A 167 -3.68 -7.06 4.34
N ASP A 168 -4.85 -6.92 3.73
CA ASP A 168 -5.19 -7.65 2.50
C ASP A 168 -4.40 -7.10 1.31
N ARG A 169 -4.12 -5.80 1.33
CA ARG A 169 -3.27 -5.13 0.35
C ARG A 169 -1.81 -5.54 0.44
N GLU A 170 -1.30 -5.87 1.63
CA GLU A 170 0.04 -6.44 1.77
C GLU A 170 0.15 -7.79 1.04
N VAL A 171 -0.85 -8.64 1.21
CA VAL A 171 -0.93 -9.95 0.55
C VAL A 171 -1.15 -9.78 -0.95
N ALA A 172 -2.03 -8.86 -1.37
CA ALA A 172 -2.28 -8.59 -2.79
C ALA A 172 -1.02 -8.09 -3.50
N ALA A 173 -0.19 -7.26 -2.86
CA ALA A 173 1.09 -6.82 -3.43
C ALA A 173 2.04 -8.00 -3.65
N TYR A 174 2.11 -8.96 -2.71
CA TYR A 174 2.87 -10.19 -2.90
C TYR A 174 2.34 -11.01 -4.08
N VAL A 175 1.03 -11.24 -4.17
CA VAL A 175 0.41 -11.98 -5.27
C VAL A 175 0.70 -11.35 -6.63
N VAL A 176 0.61 -10.01 -6.74
CA VAL A 176 0.93 -9.29 -7.99
C VAL A 176 2.41 -9.44 -8.34
N SER A 177 3.30 -9.33 -7.35
CA SER A 177 4.75 -9.51 -7.56
C SER A 177 5.08 -10.92 -8.08
N GLU A 178 4.43 -11.96 -7.54
CA GLU A 178 4.63 -13.34 -7.98
C GLU A 178 4.00 -13.63 -9.34
N ALA A 179 2.82 -13.08 -9.62
CA ALA A 179 2.18 -13.21 -10.93
C ALA A 179 3.01 -12.58 -12.06
N LEU A 180 3.75 -11.50 -11.76
CA LEU A 180 4.75 -10.92 -12.66
C LEU A 180 6.06 -11.72 -12.70
N GLY A 181 6.30 -12.58 -11.71
CA GLY A 181 7.56 -13.30 -11.52
C GLY A 181 8.73 -12.41 -11.10
N TRP A 182 8.46 -11.22 -10.55
CA TRP A 182 9.48 -10.21 -10.25
C TRP A 182 10.11 -10.37 -8.87
N GLY A 183 9.44 -11.03 -7.93
CA GLY A 183 9.98 -11.29 -6.59
C GLY A 183 10.36 -10.02 -5.80
N LEU A 184 9.61 -8.93 -6.00
CA LEU A 184 9.87 -7.63 -5.37
C LEU A 184 9.31 -7.51 -3.95
N VAL A 185 8.34 -8.35 -3.60
CA VAL A 185 7.68 -8.32 -2.29
C VAL A 185 8.05 -9.60 -1.55
N PRO A 186 8.51 -9.53 -0.27
CA PRO A 186 8.78 -10.72 0.51
C PRO A 186 7.54 -11.61 0.64
N SER A 187 7.75 -12.93 0.77
CA SER A 187 6.69 -13.92 0.98
C SER A 187 5.69 -13.43 2.02
N THR A 188 4.43 -13.28 1.63
CA THR A 188 3.38 -12.69 2.46
C THR A 188 2.10 -13.50 2.33
N VAL A 189 1.56 -13.95 3.46
CA VAL A 189 0.32 -14.75 3.52
C VAL A 189 -0.72 -14.06 4.38
N ARG A 190 -2.00 -14.27 4.05
CA ARG A 190 -3.11 -13.94 4.93
C ARG A 190 -3.28 -15.07 5.94
N ARG A 191 -3.45 -14.72 7.21
CA ARG A 191 -3.88 -15.66 8.25
C ARG A 191 -5.12 -15.14 8.94
N ASP A 192 -6.07 -16.03 9.18
CA ASP A 192 -7.29 -15.72 9.94
C ASP A 192 -7.18 -16.17 11.41
N ASP A 193 -6.22 -17.03 11.73
CA ASP A 193 -6.02 -17.71 13.02
C ASP A 193 -4.82 -17.16 13.83
N ALA A 194 -4.34 -15.94 13.55
CA ALA A 194 -3.19 -15.38 14.24
C ALA A 194 -3.54 -14.78 15.63
N PRO A 195 -2.57 -14.60 16.56
CA PRO A 195 -2.83 -14.24 17.96
C PRO A 195 -3.64 -12.96 18.22
N HIS A 196 -3.74 -12.06 17.22
CA HIS A 196 -4.53 -10.81 17.31
C HIS A 196 -5.64 -10.72 16.25
N GLY A 197 -6.12 -11.87 15.79
CA GLY A 197 -7.15 -12.01 14.76
C GLY A 197 -6.59 -12.13 13.35
N PRO A 198 -7.40 -11.88 12.30
CA PRO A 198 -6.92 -11.93 10.94
C PRO A 198 -5.86 -10.86 10.64
N GLY A 199 -4.90 -11.16 9.76
CA GLY A 199 -3.92 -10.19 9.29
C GLY A 199 -2.91 -10.78 8.31
N ALA A 200 -1.96 -9.95 7.91
CA ALA A 200 -0.89 -10.34 7.00
C ALA A 200 0.36 -10.78 7.77
N VAL A 201 0.94 -11.91 7.38
CA VAL A 201 2.21 -12.40 7.90
C VAL A 201 3.21 -12.40 6.76
N GLN A 202 4.21 -11.54 6.86
CA GLN A 202 5.24 -11.33 5.85
C GLN A 202 6.58 -11.81 6.40
N ARG A 203 7.38 -12.51 5.59
CA ARG A 203 8.76 -12.87 5.96
C ARG A 203 9.53 -11.63 6.43
N PHE A 204 10.23 -11.76 7.55
CA PHE A 204 11.14 -10.70 8.00
C PHE A 204 12.35 -10.63 7.07
N VAL A 205 12.66 -9.43 6.60
CA VAL A 205 13.85 -9.17 5.80
C VAL A 205 14.88 -8.52 6.70
N ASP A 206 15.94 -9.29 7.01
CA ASP A 206 17.10 -8.73 7.68
C ASP A 206 17.81 -7.77 6.72
N HIS A 207 18.01 -6.54 7.16
CA HIS A 207 18.58 -5.47 6.34
C HIS A 207 19.26 -4.44 7.23
N ASP A 208 20.24 -3.76 6.65
CA ASP A 208 20.85 -2.57 7.24
C ASP A 208 19.93 -1.36 7.01
N PRO A 209 19.36 -0.74 8.07
CA PRO A 209 18.48 0.42 7.93
C PRO A 209 19.15 1.64 7.26
N GLU A 210 20.48 1.74 7.31
CA GLU A 210 21.23 2.81 6.65
C GLU A 210 21.33 2.59 5.14
N ARG A 211 21.09 1.36 4.65
CA ARG A 211 21.06 1.00 3.22
C ARG A 211 19.66 1.09 2.63
N HIS A 212 19.00 2.21 2.89
CA HIS A 212 17.70 2.57 2.33
C HIS A 212 17.80 3.11 0.89
N TYR A 213 16.66 3.37 0.22
CA TYR A 213 16.59 3.82 -1.18
C TYR A 213 17.67 4.86 -1.60
N PHE A 214 17.78 5.99 -0.88
CA PHE A 214 18.74 7.04 -1.26
C PHE A 214 20.20 6.58 -1.18
N ALA A 215 20.55 5.72 -0.22
CA ALA A 215 21.89 5.15 -0.12
C ALA A 215 22.17 4.22 -1.32
N LEU A 216 21.19 3.42 -1.74
CA LEU A 216 21.33 2.53 -2.91
C LEU A 216 21.53 3.31 -4.22
N ILE A 217 20.87 4.47 -4.36
CA ILE A 217 21.10 5.39 -5.48
C ILE A 217 22.54 5.93 -5.47
N ASP A 218 23.03 6.35 -4.30
CA ASP A 218 24.38 6.89 -4.15
C ASP A 218 25.47 5.81 -4.35
N GLU A 219 25.23 4.58 -3.89
CA GLU A 219 26.08 3.40 -4.11
C GLU A 219 26.19 3.05 -5.61
N GLY A 220 25.06 3.16 -6.34
CA GLY A 220 24.96 2.77 -7.75
C GLY A 220 24.88 1.25 -7.96
N GLY A 221 24.58 0.84 -9.19
CA GLY A 221 24.46 -0.58 -9.57
C GLY A 221 23.08 -1.20 -9.28
N TYR A 222 22.16 -0.46 -8.66
CA TYR A 222 20.78 -0.87 -8.39
C TYR A 222 19.77 -0.20 -9.32
N GLU A 223 20.19 0.59 -10.32
CA GLU A 223 19.31 1.44 -11.13
C GLU A 223 18.21 0.62 -11.81
N ARG A 224 18.56 -0.55 -12.35
CA ARG A 224 17.59 -1.47 -12.96
C ARG A 224 16.58 -2.00 -11.95
N ALA A 225 17.03 -2.41 -10.77
CA ALA A 225 16.18 -2.97 -9.72
C ALA A 225 15.23 -1.90 -9.14
N LEU A 226 15.75 -0.69 -8.94
CA LEU A 226 14.98 0.47 -8.49
C LEU A 226 13.97 0.94 -9.54
N ALA A 227 14.34 0.92 -10.83
CA ALA A 227 13.38 1.19 -11.91
C ALA A 227 12.28 0.12 -11.97
N GLN A 228 12.60 -1.16 -11.76
CA GLN A 228 11.59 -2.22 -11.70
C GLN A 228 10.63 -2.01 -10.50
N MET A 229 11.16 -1.65 -9.33
CA MET A 229 10.36 -1.26 -8.17
C MET A 229 9.48 -0.04 -8.46
N ALA A 230 9.98 0.95 -9.21
CA ALA A 230 9.20 2.12 -9.61
C ALA A 230 8.01 1.73 -10.51
N VAL A 231 8.23 0.83 -11.49
CA VAL A 231 7.16 0.30 -12.34
C VAL A 231 6.12 -0.42 -11.48
N PHE A 232 6.56 -1.21 -10.51
CA PHE A 232 5.68 -1.89 -9.57
C PHE A 232 4.87 -0.90 -8.73
N ASP A 233 5.49 0.15 -8.18
CA ASP A 233 4.81 1.21 -7.42
C ASP A 233 3.71 1.91 -8.26
N VAL A 234 3.99 2.18 -9.55
CA VAL A 234 2.99 2.76 -10.46
C VAL A 234 1.85 1.77 -10.69
N LEU A 235 2.16 0.50 -10.92
CA LEU A 235 1.17 -0.57 -11.15
C LEU A 235 0.22 -0.72 -9.96
N VAL A 236 0.78 -0.85 -8.75
CA VAL A 236 -0.01 -1.01 -7.52
C VAL A 236 -0.49 0.32 -6.97
N ASN A 237 -0.15 1.45 -7.58
CA ASN A 237 -0.51 2.80 -7.12
C ASN A 237 -0.13 3.04 -5.65
N ASN A 238 1.14 2.80 -5.32
CA ASN A 238 1.66 2.90 -3.96
C ASN A 238 1.60 4.34 -3.43
N ALA A 239 0.77 4.56 -2.41
CA ALA A 239 0.53 5.88 -1.85
C ALA A 239 1.45 6.22 -0.67
N ASP A 240 2.43 5.39 -0.32
CA ASP A 240 3.34 5.67 0.80
C ASP A 240 4.70 4.96 0.70
N ARG A 241 5.32 4.90 -0.49
CA ARG A 241 6.67 4.32 -0.64
C ARG A 241 7.73 5.24 -0.08
N LYS A 242 8.16 5.01 1.17
CA LYS A 242 9.30 5.68 1.80
C LYS A 242 10.63 5.02 1.46
N ALA A 243 11.73 5.73 1.68
CA ALA A 243 13.07 5.23 1.39
C ALA A 243 13.43 4.00 2.23
N SER A 244 13.07 3.97 3.51
CA SER A 244 13.30 2.81 4.40
C SER A 244 12.49 1.57 4.01
N HIS A 245 11.51 1.71 3.12
CA HIS A 245 10.70 0.58 2.69
C HIS A 245 11.33 -0.20 1.52
N VAL A 246 12.47 0.24 0.99
CA VAL A 246 13.23 -0.44 -0.08
C VAL A 246 14.55 -0.92 0.49
N MET A 247 14.82 -2.22 0.35
CA MET A 247 15.99 -2.88 0.94
C MET A 247 16.73 -3.64 -0.16
N ALA A 248 18.06 -3.57 -0.16
CA ALA A 248 18.87 -4.39 -1.06
C ALA A 248 18.86 -5.87 -0.65
N THR A 249 18.91 -6.76 -1.63
CA THR A 249 19.12 -8.19 -1.40
C THR A 249 20.59 -8.56 -1.56
N ALA A 250 20.98 -9.73 -1.05
CA ALA A 250 22.35 -10.23 -1.19
C ALA A 250 22.73 -10.51 -2.66
N GLU A 251 21.73 -10.75 -3.50
CA GLU A 251 21.86 -11.07 -4.93
C GLU A 251 21.91 -9.81 -5.81
N GLY A 252 21.99 -8.61 -5.23
CA GLY A 252 22.02 -7.34 -5.97
C GLY A 252 20.66 -6.87 -6.48
N GLY A 253 19.56 -7.45 -5.98
CA GLY A 253 18.20 -6.98 -6.22
C GLY A 253 17.72 -6.01 -5.14
N VAL A 254 16.43 -5.67 -5.19
CA VAL A 254 15.75 -4.93 -4.12
C VAL A 254 14.42 -5.59 -3.76
N LEU A 255 14.04 -5.46 -2.49
CA LEU A 255 12.72 -5.81 -1.97
C LEU A 255 12.00 -4.56 -1.48
N GLY A 256 10.68 -4.56 -1.63
CA GLY A 256 9.77 -3.56 -1.12
C GLY A 256 8.92 -4.16 0.00
N ILE A 257 8.74 -3.40 1.08
CA ILE A 257 7.79 -3.73 2.17
C ILE A 257 6.79 -2.60 2.36
N ASP A 258 5.74 -2.83 3.17
CA ASP A 258 4.73 -1.81 3.50
C ASP A 258 3.88 -1.36 2.31
N HIS A 259 3.06 -2.28 1.82
CA HIS A 259 2.13 -2.11 0.72
C HIS A 259 0.67 -1.90 1.19
N GLY A 260 0.43 -1.68 2.48
CA GLY A 260 -0.92 -1.45 3.01
C GLY A 260 -1.66 -0.28 2.33
N LEU A 261 -0.94 0.69 1.76
CA LEU A 261 -1.50 1.87 1.07
C LEU A 261 -1.36 1.78 -0.45
N THR A 262 -1.87 0.69 -1.03
CA THR A 262 -1.83 0.40 -2.48
C THR A 262 -3.24 0.14 -3.04
N PHE A 263 -3.33 -0.13 -4.34
CA PHE A 263 -4.50 -0.53 -5.11
C PHE A 263 -5.67 0.46 -5.18
N HIS A 264 -5.56 1.63 -4.56
CA HIS A 264 -6.60 2.66 -4.62
C HIS A 264 -7.00 2.93 -6.09
N PRO A 265 -8.31 3.04 -6.42
CA PRO A 265 -8.76 3.16 -7.81
C PRO A 265 -8.43 4.53 -8.41
N GLN A 266 -8.45 5.59 -7.59
CA GLN A 266 -7.99 6.91 -8.01
C GLN A 266 -6.46 7.01 -7.92
N PRO A 267 -5.79 7.80 -8.78
CA PRO A 267 -4.36 8.05 -8.71
C PRO A 267 -3.97 8.63 -7.33
N LYS A 268 -3.19 7.86 -6.57
CA LYS A 268 -2.69 8.23 -5.22
C LYS A 268 -1.19 8.01 -5.06
N LEU A 269 -0.49 7.65 -6.14
CA LEU A 269 0.94 7.37 -6.18
C LEU A 269 1.73 8.44 -5.45
N ARG A 270 2.36 8.04 -4.35
CA ARG A 270 3.32 8.83 -3.59
C ARG A 270 4.51 7.95 -3.24
N THR A 271 5.62 8.19 -3.91
CA THR A 271 6.82 7.36 -3.81
C THR A 271 8.07 8.21 -3.77
N VAL A 272 9.12 7.74 -3.09
CA VAL A 272 10.45 8.36 -3.19
C VAL A 272 11.15 8.01 -4.51
N ILE A 273 10.67 6.99 -5.23
CA ILE A 273 11.34 6.43 -6.40
C ILE A 273 11.12 7.30 -7.67
N TRP A 274 10.66 8.56 -7.50
CA TRP A 274 10.53 9.51 -8.60
C TRP A 274 11.85 9.88 -9.28
N ASP A 275 13.00 9.61 -8.66
CA ASP A 275 14.29 9.76 -9.34
C ASP A 275 14.41 8.82 -10.56
N MET A 276 13.55 7.79 -10.64
CA MET A 276 13.43 6.90 -11.79
C MET A 276 12.46 7.42 -12.88
N ALA A 277 11.84 8.59 -12.70
CA ALA A 277 10.99 9.20 -13.73
C ALA A 277 11.72 9.26 -15.09
N GLY A 278 11.01 8.97 -16.18
CA GLY A 278 11.58 8.92 -17.52
C GLY A 278 12.52 7.73 -17.80
N HIS A 279 12.85 6.87 -16.82
CA HIS A 279 13.61 5.66 -17.11
C HIS A 279 12.84 4.73 -18.03
N ALA A 280 13.56 4.08 -18.95
CA ALA A 280 12.97 3.15 -19.89
C ALA A 280 12.31 1.98 -19.15
N VAL A 281 11.07 1.66 -19.53
CA VAL A 281 10.42 0.42 -19.11
C VAL A 281 10.94 -0.68 -20.02
N ALA A 282 11.61 -1.67 -19.44
CA ALA A 282 12.19 -2.76 -20.23
C ALA A 282 11.08 -3.55 -20.97
N GLU A 283 11.38 -3.99 -22.19
CA GLU A 283 10.45 -4.80 -23.00
C GLU A 283 10.00 -6.09 -22.27
N ALA A 284 10.89 -6.70 -21.47
CA ALA A 284 10.52 -7.84 -20.64
C ALA A 284 9.42 -7.48 -19.64
N TRP A 285 9.56 -6.36 -18.93
CA TRP A 285 8.56 -5.90 -17.95
C TRP A 285 7.23 -5.55 -18.62
N ARG A 286 7.26 -4.94 -19.82
CA ARG A 286 6.05 -4.69 -20.61
C ARG A 286 5.31 -5.98 -20.95
N ARG A 287 6.03 -7.02 -21.39
CA ARG A 287 5.43 -8.35 -21.66
C ARG A 287 4.82 -8.97 -20.40
N ASP A 288 5.50 -8.87 -19.26
CA ASP A 288 4.99 -9.38 -17.98
C ASP A 288 3.71 -8.62 -17.56
N LEU A 289 3.70 -7.30 -17.71
CA LEU A 289 2.54 -6.44 -17.43
C LEU A 289 1.36 -6.75 -18.36
N HIS A 290 1.62 -6.99 -19.65
CA HIS A 290 0.61 -7.42 -20.61
C HIS A 290 0.00 -8.77 -20.19
N SER A 291 0.84 -9.75 -19.85
CA SER A 291 0.40 -11.05 -19.36
C SER A 291 -0.44 -10.93 -18.08
N LEU A 292 -0.02 -10.10 -17.12
CA LEU A 292 -0.81 -9.82 -15.92
C LEU A 292 -2.17 -9.22 -16.28
N ALA A 293 -2.23 -8.23 -17.18
CA ALA A 293 -3.49 -7.64 -17.61
C ALA A 293 -4.44 -8.67 -18.23
N GLU A 294 -3.93 -9.59 -19.05
CA GLU A 294 -4.72 -10.70 -19.60
C GLU A 294 -5.20 -11.68 -18.52
N GLN A 295 -4.35 -12.01 -17.54
CA GLN A 295 -4.69 -12.88 -16.42
C GLN A 295 -5.81 -12.27 -15.56
N LEU A 296 -5.77 -10.95 -15.31
CA LEU A 296 -6.81 -10.26 -14.54
C LEU A 296 -8.12 -10.09 -15.32
N ALA A 297 -8.08 -10.10 -16.65
CA ALA A 297 -9.26 -10.04 -17.50
C ALA A 297 -9.94 -11.40 -17.70
N ARG A 298 -9.28 -12.49 -17.32
CA ARG A 298 -9.78 -13.86 -17.40
C ARG A 298 -9.98 -14.40 -15.98
N ASP A 299 -10.82 -15.41 -15.80
CA ASP A 299 -10.98 -16.10 -14.52
C ASP A 299 -9.75 -17.00 -14.24
N SER A 300 -8.59 -16.39 -13.99
CA SER A 300 -7.33 -17.07 -13.66
C SER A 300 -7.12 -17.18 -12.15
N ASP A 301 -6.20 -18.04 -11.71
CA ASP A 301 -5.83 -18.19 -10.29
C ASP A 301 -5.41 -16.86 -9.64
N ALA A 302 -4.65 -16.02 -10.36
CA ALA A 302 -4.26 -14.70 -9.87
C ALA A 302 -5.49 -13.77 -9.70
N CYS A 303 -6.43 -13.81 -10.64
CA CYS A 303 -7.68 -13.06 -10.56
C CYS A 303 -8.53 -13.53 -9.37
N GLU A 304 -8.68 -14.84 -9.19
CA GLU A 304 -9.42 -15.43 -8.06
C GLU A 304 -8.82 -15.02 -6.72
N LEU A 305 -7.50 -15.19 -6.54
CA LEU A 305 -6.81 -14.77 -5.31
C LEU A 305 -6.96 -13.28 -5.02
N LEU A 306 -6.79 -12.42 -6.03
CA LEU A 306 -6.89 -10.98 -5.86
C LEU A 306 -8.33 -10.51 -5.62
N SER A 307 -9.34 -11.18 -6.18
CA SER A 307 -10.76 -10.89 -5.92
C SER A 307 -11.16 -11.14 -4.47
N GLY A 308 -10.46 -12.05 -3.76
CA GLY A 308 -10.64 -12.27 -2.33
C GLY A 308 -9.96 -11.22 -1.44
N LEU A 309 -9.09 -10.37 -2.01
CA LEU A 309 -8.26 -9.41 -1.27
C LEU A 309 -8.60 -7.94 -1.59
N LEU A 310 -9.08 -7.67 -2.80
CA LEU A 310 -9.37 -6.35 -3.33
C LEU A 310 -10.83 -6.23 -3.76
N ALA A 311 -11.39 -5.02 -3.70
CA ALA A 311 -12.70 -4.77 -4.26
C ALA A 311 -12.67 -4.82 -5.81
N ASP A 312 -13.79 -5.17 -6.45
CA ASP A 312 -13.90 -5.24 -7.92
C ASP A 312 -13.39 -3.98 -8.64
N VAL A 313 -13.66 -2.80 -8.06
CA VAL A 313 -13.19 -1.52 -8.61
C VAL A 313 -11.68 -1.32 -8.48
N GLU A 314 -11.06 -1.84 -7.42
CA GLU A 314 -9.61 -1.82 -7.22
C GLU A 314 -8.93 -2.79 -8.20
N LEU A 315 -9.52 -3.99 -8.38
CA LEU A 315 -9.05 -5.00 -9.32
C LEU A 315 -9.14 -4.52 -10.78
N ALA A 316 -10.27 -3.91 -11.17
CA ALA A 316 -10.43 -3.31 -12.49
C ALA A 316 -9.43 -2.17 -12.73
N ALA A 317 -9.16 -1.33 -11.73
CA ALA A 317 -8.16 -0.28 -11.82
C ALA A 317 -6.73 -0.84 -11.94
N LEU A 318 -6.41 -1.94 -11.24
CA LEU A 318 -5.14 -2.65 -11.39
C LEU A 318 -4.95 -3.19 -12.81
N ALA A 319 -5.97 -3.86 -13.37
CA ALA A 319 -5.92 -4.39 -14.73
C ALA A 319 -5.73 -3.27 -15.78
N GLN A 320 -6.44 -2.14 -15.61
CA GLN A 320 -6.27 -0.96 -16.48
C GLN A 320 -4.87 -0.37 -16.37
N ARG A 321 -4.31 -0.26 -15.16
CA ARG A 321 -2.92 0.20 -14.96
C ARG A 321 -1.90 -0.74 -15.58
N ALA A 322 -2.08 -2.06 -15.43
CA ALA A 322 -1.22 -3.07 -16.05
C ALA A 322 -1.21 -2.93 -17.58
N ALA A 323 -2.40 -2.86 -18.20
CA ALA A 323 -2.53 -2.66 -19.65
C ALA A 323 -1.92 -1.34 -20.12
N ALA A 324 -2.12 -0.24 -19.39
CA ALA A 324 -1.53 1.05 -19.74
C ALA A 324 0.01 1.03 -19.63
N LEU A 325 0.56 0.47 -18.54
CA LEU A 325 2.01 0.37 -18.34
C LEU A 325 2.67 -0.56 -19.36
N ALA A 326 1.98 -1.59 -19.84
CA ALA A 326 2.48 -2.48 -20.88
C ALA A 326 2.78 -1.74 -22.20
N GLU A 327 2.09 -0.62 -22.47
CA GLU A 327 2.31 0.19 -23.67
C GLU A 327 3.32 1.35 -23.46
N LEU A 328 3.72 1.61 -22.21
CA LEU A 328 4.63 2.71 -21.90
C LEU A 328 6.09 2.34 -22.16
N THR A 329 6.80 3.18 -22.90
CA THR A 329 8.23 2.98 -23.16
C THR A 329 9.12 3.52 -22.05
N ALA A 330 8.60 4.41 -21.21
CA ALA A 330 9.30 5.03 -20.10
C ALA A 330 8.34 5.30 -18.93
N LEU A 331 8.89 5.35 -17.71
CA LEU A 331 8.15 5.71 -16.51
C LEU A 331 7.58 7.14 -16.63
N PRO A 332 6.37 7.38 -16.11
CA PRO A 332 5.74 8.70 -16.20
C PRO A 332 6.55 9.76 -15.46
N ASP A 333 6.53 10.99 -16.00
CA ASP A 333 7.11 12.14 -15.34
C ASP A 333 6.37 12.51 -14.05
N LEU A 334 7.09 13.21 -13.18
CA LEU A 334 6.54 13.82 -11.97
C LEU A 334 5.33 14.72 -12.32
N PRO A 335 4.16 14.49 -11.70
CA PRO A 335 3.00 15.35 -11.94
C PRO A 335 3.26 16.78 -11.43
N PRO A 336 3.20 17.81 -12.30
CA PRO A 336 3.74 19.15 -12.02
C PRO A 336 3.00 19.95 -10.94
N ARG A 337 1.84 19.47 -10.46
CA ARG A 337 0.97 20.17 -9.50
C ARG A 337 0.63 19.35 -8.25
N GLN A 338 1.25 18.18 -8.08
CA GLN A 338 1.01 17.32 -6.93
C GLN A 338 2.23 17.35 -6.01
N ARG A 339 2.07 16.89 -4.77
CA ARG A 339 3.19 16.54 -3.88
C ARG A 339 3.32 15.03 -3.89
N PRO A 340 4.04 14.44 -4.85
CA PRO A 340 3.98 13.00 -5.08
C PRO A 340 4.98 12.25 -4.20
N TYR A 341 5.48 12.87 -3.13
CA TYR A 341 6.37 12.23 -2.16
C TYR A 341 5.58 11.83 -0.91
N PRO A 342 5.88 10.68 -0.30
CA PRO A 342 5.32 10.31 0.99
C PRO A 342 5.82 11.26 2.09
N TRP A 343 5.19 11.20 3.26
CA TRP A 343 5.66 11.94 4.43
C TRP A 343 5.63 11.10 5.70
N PRO A 344 6.75 10.98 6.44
CA PRO A 344 8.10 11.42 6.04
C PRO A 344 8.61 10.69 4.79
N PRO A 345 9.65 11.20 4.11
CA PRO A 345 10.25 10.53 2.95
C PRO A 345 11.14 9.34 3.33
N LEU A 346 11.67 9.29 4.56
CA LEU A 346 12.46 8.19 5.08
C LEU A 346 11.57 7.13 5.73
#